data_AF-A0A7L3ZZK3-F1
#
_entry.id   AF-A0A7L3ZZK3-F1
#
_cell.length_a   1.000
_cell.length_b   1.000
_cell.length_c   1.000
_cell.angle_alpha   90.00
_cell.angle_beta   90.00
_cell.angle_gamma   90.00
#
_symmetry.space_group_name_H-M   'P 1'
#
loop_
_entity.id
_entity.type
_entity.pdbx_description
1 polymer ?
#
loop_
_entity_poly.entity_id
_entity_poly.type
_entity_poly.pdbx_seq_one_letter_code
_entity_poly.pdbx_strand_id
1 'polypeptide(L)'
;WLFLYTCFCYWNKHRSYEWSCRLVTLLHGVIVTCLSGYVALLDGPWPLSHAGSPNTSLQIHVLSLTLGYFIFDLGWCLYFQTEGVLMLFHHTLSICGMIMVLGLGKSATEVNAVVFVSEITNPLLQTRWFLREMGCYHTFLGEVVDFFFVFLFLVLRIGVGALILYAMVTSPDPSWLLKAGGLAMYIVSLGFMVEICRFVRRKMMKK
;
A
#
# COMPACT_ATOMS: atom_id res chain seq x y z
N TRP A 1 -8.55 7.44 12.14
CA TRP A 1 -7.09 7.63 11.96
C TRP A 1 -6.53 8.78 12.78
N LEU A 2 -7.00 10.03 12.62
CA LEU A 2 -6.54 11.18 13.43
C LEU A 2 -6.59 10.95 14.95
N PHE A 3 -7.70 10.42 15.47
CA PHE A 3 -7.80 10.09 16.90
C PHE A 3 -6.72 9.12 17.36
N LEU A 4 -6.49 8.05 16.60
CA LEU A 4 -5.45 7.06 16.88
C LEU A 4 -4.05 7.70 16.86
N TYR A 5 -3.77 8.56 15.88
CA TYR A 5 -2.52 9.33 15.82
C TYR A 5 -2.33 10.17 17.09
N THR A 6 -3.35 10.92 17.52
CA THR A 6 -3.29 11.72 18.75
C THR A 6 -3.03 10.85 19.98
N CYS A 7 -3.68 9.68 20.09
CA CYS A 7 -3.41 8.73 21.17
C CYS A 7 -1.96 8.25 21.16
N PHE A 8 -1.42 7.89 20.00
CA PHE A 8 -0.02 7.48 19.87
C PHE A 8 0.96 8.60 20.20
N CYS A 9 0.68 9.84 19.79
CA CYS A 9 1.47 11.01 20.20
C CYS A 9 1.47 11.20 21.71
N TYR A 10 0.32 11.04 22.35
CA TYR A 10 0.20 11.15 23.81
C TYR A 10 0.99 10.05 24.54
N TRP A 11 0.87 8.79 24.10
CA TRP A 11 1.59 7.67 24.71
C TRP A 11 3.09 7.70 24.44
N ASN A 12 3.51 8.21 23.28
CA ASN A 12 4.91 8.27 22.86
C ASN A 12 5.48 9.70 22.92
N LYS A 13 5.16 10.46 23.97
CA LYS A 13 5.56 11.88 24.14
C LYS A 13 7.08 12.16 24.06
N HIS A 14 7.91 11.12 24.22
CA HIS A 14 9.37 11.20 24.13
C HIS A 14 9.93 10.88 22.74
N ARG A 15 9.06 10.52 21.79
CA ARG A 15 9.41 10.20 20.40
C ARG A 15 8.97 11.32 19.46
N SER A 16 9.46 11.29 18.23
CA SER A 16 9.04 12.23 17.19
C SER A 16 7.57 12.04 16.81
N TYR A 17 6.96 13.06 16.23
CA TYR A 17 5.62 12.94 15.64
C TYR A 17 5.58 11.89 14.53
N GLU A 18 6.67 11.75 13.75
CA GLU A 18 6.80 10.71 12.73
C GLU A 18 6.69 9.30 13.35
N TRP A 19 7.28 9.05 14.52
CA TRP A 19 7.12 7.77 15.21
C TRP A 19 5.65 7.37 15.38
N SER A 20 4.83 8.31 15.86
CA SER A 20 3.41 8.08 16.07
C SER A 20 2.65 7.90 14.76
N CYS A 21 3.03 8.63 13.71
CA CYS A 21 2.45 8.42 12.38
C CYS A 21 2.81 7.03 11.82
N ARG A 22 4.08 6.63 11.91
CA ARG A 22 4.57 5.31 11.47
C ARG A 22 3.90 4.17 12.24
N LEU A 23 3.52 4.36 13.51
CA LEU A 23 2.69 3.40 14.24
C LEU A 23 1.26 3.30 13.67
N VAL A 24 0.65 4.42 13.29
CA VAL A 24 -0.64 4.41 12.59
C VAL A 24 -0.52 3.68 11.25
N THR A 25 0.51 3.99 10.46
CA THR A 25 0.79 3.34 9.18
C THR A 25 1.00 1.84 9.35
N LEU A 26 1.77 1.41 10.36
CA LEU A 26 1.99 -0.01 10.65
C LEU A 26 0.68 -0.71 10.99
N LEU A 27 -0.14 -0.12 11.87
CA LEU A 27 -1.43 -0.71 12.26
C LEU A 27 -2.37 -0.79 11.06
N HIS A 28 -2.46 0.28 10.26
CA HIS A 28 -3.20 0.28 9.00
C HIS A 28 -2.73 -0.83 8.07
N GLY A 29 -1.44 -0.90 7.78
CA GLY A 29 -0.85 -1.88 6.87
C GLY A 29 -1.15 -3.31 7.30
N VAL A 30 -1.06 -3.62 8.60
CA VAL A 30 -1.40 -4.96 9.13
C VAL A 30 -2.90 -5.25 8.94
N ILE A 31 -3.78 -4.36 9.41
CA ILE A 31 -5.23 -4.57 9.36
C ILE A 31 -5.69 -4.71 7.90
N VAL A 32 -5.27 -3.80 7.03
CA VAL A 32 -5.73 -3.76 5.64
C VAL A 32 -5.13 -4.89 4.83
N THR A 33 -3.88 -5.30 5.07
CA THR A 33 -3.32 -6.51 4.44
C THR A 33 -4.16 -7.74 4.80
N CYS A 34 -4.52 -7.92 6.07
CA CYS A 34 -5.34 -9.07 6.48
C CYS A 34 -6.74 -9.03 5.86
N LEU A 35 -7.43 -7.88 5.93
CA LEU A 35 -8.80 -7.76 5.42
C LEU A 35 -8.87 -7.86 3.89
N SER A 36 -8.01 -7.13 3.18
CA SER A 36 -7.97 -7.18 1.71
C SER A 36 -7.48 -8.53 1.19
N GLY A 37 -6.56 -9.19 1.90
CA GLY A 37 -6.14 -10.56 1.61
C GLY A 37 -7.27 -11.56 1.79
N TYR A 38 -8.04 -11.46 2.88
CA TYR A 38 -9.23 -12.28 3.07
C TYR A 38 -10.24 -12.09 1.94
N VAL A 39 -10.53 -10.83 1.58
CA VAL A 39 -11.44 -10.49 0.47
C VAL A 39 -10.95 -11.09 -0.84
N ALA A 40 -9.67 -10.91 -1.17
CA ALA A 40 -9.11 -11.30 -2.46
C ALA A 40 -8.92 -12.82 -2.60
N LEU A 41 -8.63 -13.53 -1.49
CA LEU A 41 -8.24 -14.95 -1.52
C LEU A 41 -9.34 -15.91 -1.07
N LEU A 42 -10.29 -15.46 -0.25
CA LEU A 42 -11.27 -16.35 0.41
C LEU A 42 -12.73 -15.94 0.18
N ASP A 43 -13.06 -14.65 0.33
CA ASP A 43 -14.45 -14.16 0.22
C ASP A 43 -14.95 -14.11 -1.23
N GLY A 44 -14.09 -13.61 -2.13
CA GLY A 44 -14.40 -13.40 -3.53
C GLY A 44 -15.20 -12.11 -3.80
N PRO A 45 -15.61 -11.87 -5.07
CA PRO A 45 -15.28 -12.63 -6.28
C PRO A 45 -13.78 -12.70 -6.60
N TRP A 46 -13.35 -13.63 -7.46
CA TRP A 46 -11.92 -13.81 -7.77
C TRP A 46 -11.39 -12.71 -8.72
N PRO A 47 -10.38 -11.91 -8.31
CA PRO A 47 -9.96 -10.70 -9.03
C PRO A 47 -9.43 -10.94 -10.45
N LEU A 48 -8.91 -12.14 -10.76
CA LEU A 48 -8.38 -12.43 -12.10
C LEU A 48 -9.46 -12.83 -13.12
N SER A 49 -10.69 -13.05 -12.67
CA SER A 49 -11.79 -13.52 -13.53
C SER A 49 -13.05 -12.67 -13.45
N HIS A 50 -13.21 -11.92 -12.35
CA HIS A 50 -14.41 -11.15 -12.04
C HIS A 50 -14.09 -9.64 -11.88
N ALA A 51 -13.07 -9.13 -12.57
CA ALA A 51 -12.75 -7.71 -12.56
C ALA A 51 -13.93 -6.89 -13.14
N GLY A 52 -14.32 -5.82 -12.45
CA GLY A 52 -15.48 -5.00 -12.81
C GLY A 52 -16.80 -5.41 -12.13
N SER A 53 -16.79 -6.45 -11.29
CA SER A 53 -17.94 -6.89 -10.51
C SER A 53 -18.57 -5.79 -9.65
N PRO A 54 -19.88 -5.89 -9.34
CA PRO A 54 -20.49 -5.10 -8.27
C PRO A 54 -19.74 -5.24 -6.95
N ASN A 55 -19.61 -4.13 -6.23
CA ASN A 55 -18.88 -4.11 -4.96
C ASN A 55 -19.66 -4.86 -3.88
N THR A 56 -18.99 -5.74 -3.14
CA THR A 56 -19.58 -6.35 -1.95
C THR A 56 -19.53 -5.40 -0.76
N SER A 57 -20.40 -5.60 0.24
CA SER A 57 -20.37 -4.79 1.46
C SER A 57 -19.00 -4.85 2.15
N LEU A 58 -18.37 -6.02 2.22
CA LEU A 58 -17.05 -6.17 2.83
C LEU A 58 -15.99 -5.40 2.04
N GLN A 59 -15.97 -5.53 0.72
CA GLN A 59 -15.07 -4.78 -0.16
C GLN A 59 -15.19 -3.26 0.04
N ILE A 60 -16.42 -2.75 0.17
CA ILE A 60 -16.69 -1.32 0.44
C ILE A 60 -16.10 -0.91 1.80
N HIS A 61 -16.30 -1.71 2.85
CA HIS A 61 -15.76 -1.40 4.18
C HIS A 61 -14.23 -1.36 4.17
N VAL A 62 -13.57 -2.34 3.53
CA VAL A 62 -12.10 -2.37 3.43
C VAL A 62 -11.59 -1.15 2.67
N LEU A 63 -12.16 -0.83 1.50
CA LEU A 63 -11.75 0.35 0.75
C LEU A 63 -12.03 1.66 1.47
N SER A 64 -13.13 1.75 2.23
CA SER A 64 -13.46 2.95 3.00
C SER A 64 -12.47 3.16 4.15
N LEU A 65 -12.10 2.09 4.86
CA LEU A 65 -11.06 2.10 5.89
C LEU A 65 -9.72 2.57 5.32
N THR A 66 -9.35 2.02 4.16
CA THR A 66 -8.10 2.35 3.44
C THR A 66 -8.11 3.77 2.91
N LEU A 67 -9.18 4.21 2.27
CA LEU A 67 -9.34 5.58 1.79
C LEU A 67 -9.18 6.59 2.92
N GLY A 68 -9.82 6.34 4.06
CA GLY A 68 -9.68 7.20 5.24
C GLY A 68 -8.23 7.29 5.74
N TYR A 69 -7.47 6.20 5.65
CA TYR A 69 -6.04 6.20 6.01
C TYR A 69 -5.24 7.00 5.01
N PHE A 70 -5.41 6.74 3.71
CA PHE A 70 -4.64 7.42 2.66
C PHE A 70 -4.85 8.94 2.67
N ILE A 71 -6.06 9.41 2.97
CA ILE A 71 -6.35 10.84 3.14
C ILE A 71 -5.60 11.42 4.35
N PHE A 72 -5.66 10.72 5.49
CA PHE A 72 -4.92 11.11 6.69
C PHE A 72 -3.41 11.19 6.42
N ASP A 73 -2.85 10.14 5.80
CA ASP A 73 -1.42 10.02 5.58
C ASP A 73 -0.92 11.00 4.53
N LEU A 74 -1.68 11.24 3.45
CA LEU A 74 -1.36 12.27 2.47
C LEU A 74 -1.33 13.66 3.14
N GLY A 75 -2.33 13.98 3.95
CA GLY A 75 -2.37 15.24 4.70
C GLY A 75 -1.17 15.39 5.64
N TRP A 76 -0.79 14.31 6.33
CA TRP A 76 0.39 14.29 7.19
C TRP A 76 1.69 14.49 6.40
N CYS A 77 1.87 13.77 5.29
CA CYS A 77 3.03 13.89 4.41
C CYS A 77 3.16 15.29 3.80
N LEU A 78 2.05 15.92 3.40
CA LEU A 78 2.04 17.28 2.88
C LEU A 78 2.33 18.32 3.97
N TYR A 79 1.90 18.08 5.21
CA TYR A 79 2.19 19.00 6.31
C TYR A 79 3.65 18.91 6.77
N PHE A 80 4.17 17.69 6.98
CA PHE A 80 5.51 17.46 7.51
C PHE A 80 6.61 17.34 6.43
N GLN A 81 6.25 17.27 5.14
CA GLN A 81 7.18 17.20 4.00
C GLN A 81 8.19 16.04 4.10
N THR A 82 7.69 14.87 4.51
CA THR A 82 8.50 13.69 4.87
C THR A 82 8.75 12.73 3.71
N GLU A 83 7.91 12.78 2.68
CA GLU A 83 7.89 11.81 1.60
C GLU A 83 8.15 12.45 0.22
N GLY A 84 8.74 11.67 -0.70
CA GLY A 84 9.05 12.13 -2.05
C GLY A 84 7.84 12.22 -2.98
N VAL A 85 8.01 12.91 -4.11
CA VAL A 85 6.94 13.14 -5.11
C VAL A 85 6.29 11.84 -5.61
N LEU A 86 7.07 10.77 -5.78
CA LEU A 86 6.54 9.48 -6.22
C LEU A 86 5.54 8.89 -5.21
N MET A 87 5.82 9.06 -3.91
CA MET A 87 4.92 8.63 -2.84
C MET A 87 3.66 9.49 -2.83
N LEU A 88 3.78 10.82 -2.91
CA LEU A 88 2.62 11.71 -2.97
C LEU A 88 1.72 11.41 -4.17
N PHE A 89 2.31 11.11 -5.33
CA PHE A 89 1.56 10.73 -6.52
C PHE A 89 0.88 9.36 -6.35
N HIS A 90 1.55 8.38 -5.76
CA HIS A 90 0.94 7.11 -5.35
C HIS A 90 -0.30 7.33 -4.47
N HIS A 91 -0.17 8.14 -3.40
CA HIS A 91 -1.29 8.42 -2.51
C HIS A 91 -2.46 9.09 -3.25
N THR A 92 -2.15 10.08 -4.09
CA THR A 92 -3.16 10.80 -4.85
C THR A 92 -3.93 9.86 -5.79
N LEU A 93 -3.21 9.03 -6.56
CA LEU A 93 -3.83 8.04 -7.44
C LEU A 93 -4.64 6.99 -6.65
N SER A 94 -4.12 6.50 -5.53
CA SER A 94 -4.85 5.59 -4.63
C SER A 94 -6.17 6.19 -4.16
N ILE A 95 -6.16 7.43 -3.68
CA ILE A 95 -7.35 8.15 -3.20
C ILE A 95 -8.36 8.33 -4.34
N CYS A 96 -7.91 8.84 -5.49
CA CYS A 96 -8.79 9.04 -6.65
C CYS A 96 -9.41 7.72 -7.13
N GLY A 97 -8.62 6.65 -7.21
CA GLY A 97 -9.09 5.32 -7.61
C GLY A 97 -10.12 4.74 -6.64
N MET A 98 -9.86 4.82 -5.33
CA MET A 98 -10.80 4.34 -4.31
C MET A 98 -12.11 5.14 -4.29
N ILE A 99 -12.05 6.48 -4.37
CA ILE A 99 -13.25 7.33 -4.46
C ILE A 99 -14.08 6.93 -5.69
N MET A 100 -13.43 6.73 -6.83
CA MET A 100 -14.11 6.35 -8.07
C MET A 100 -14.80 4.99 -7.96
N VAL A 101 -14.10 3.96 -7.45
CA VAL A 101 -14.66 2.62 -7.27
C VAL A 101 -15.83 2.62 -6.28
N LEU A 102 -15.70 3.35 -5.17
CA LEU A 102 -16.78 3.50 -4.19
C LEU A 102 -17.99 4.22 -4.79
N GLY A 103 -17.77 5.28 -5.57
CA GLY A 103 -18.84 6.02 -6.24
C GLY A 103 -19.52 5.26 -7.38
N LEU A 104 -18.77 4.47 -8.15
CA LEU A 104 -19.31 3.64 -9.24
C LEU A 104 -20.05 2.39 -8.75
N GLY A 105 -19.76 1.93 -7.53
CA GLY A 105 -20.36 0.71 -6.98
C GLY A 105 -19.87 -0.58 -7.66
N LYS A 106 -18.80 -0.51 -8.45
CA LYS A 106 -18.18 -1.64 -9.17
C LYS A 106 -16.66 -1.57 -9.10
N SER A 107 -16.00 -2.68 -9.42
CA SER A 107 -14.52 -2.81 -9.53
C SER A 107 -13.76 -2.84 -8.19
N ALA A 108 -14.44 -2.96 -7.05
CA ALA A 108 -13.76 -3.11 -5.76
C ALA A 108 -13.06 -4.45 -5.61
N THR A 109 -13.40 -5.45 -6.43
CA THR A 109 -12.77 -6.77 -6.39
C THR A 109 -11.29 -6.68 -6.73
N GLU A 110 -10.96 -6.15 -7.92
CA GLU A 110 -9.58 -5.98 -8.37
C GLU A 110 -8.85 -4.90 -7.56
N VAL A 111 -9.53 -3.84 -7.12
CA VAL A 111 -8.87 -2.79 -6.34
C VAL A 111 -8.53 -3.27 -4.93
N ASN A 112 -9.36 -4.08 -4.27
CA ASN A 112 -8.96 -4.73 -3.01
C ASN A 112 -7.78 -5.69 -3.21
N ALA A 113 -7.75 -6.43 -4.32
CA ALA A 113 -6.62 -7.30 -4.62
C ALA A 113 -5.32 -6.51 -4.85
N VAL A 114 -5.39 -5.36 -5.53
CA VAL A 114 -4.25 -4.44 -5.67
C VAL A 114 -3.82 -3.89 -4.31
N VAL A 115 -4.78 -3.46 -3.47
CA VAL A 115 -4.51 -3.00 -2.10
C VAL A 115 -3.77 -4.07 -1.30
N PHE A 116 -4.19 -5.34 -1.38
CA PHE A 116 -3.53 -6.44 -0.70
C PHE A 116 -2.06 -6.59 -1.12
N VAL A 117 -1.81 -6.72 -2.43
CA VAL A 117 -0.45 -6.94 -2.93
C VAL A 117 0.45 -5.71 -2.76
N SER A 118 -0.11 -4.50 -2.61
CA SER A 118 0.67 -3.30 -2.30
C SER A 118 0.95 -3.16 -0.80
N GLU A 119 -0.05 -3.35 0.06
CA GLU A 119 0.05 -3.10 1.51
C GLU A 119 0.80 -4.20 2.26
N ILE A 120 0.87 -5.43 1.74
CA ILE A 120 1.60 -6.52 2.40
C ILE A 120 3.08 -6.22 2.66
N THR A 121 3.67 -5.32 1.85
CA THR A 121 5.05 -4.85 2.04
C THR A 121 5.20 -3.74 3.07
N ASN A 122 4.10 -3.05 3.43
CA ASN A 122 4.11 -1.87 4.28
C ASN A 122 4.53 -2.16 5.73
N PRO A 123 4.04 -3.23 6.41
CA PRO A 123 4.54 -3.58 7.75
C PRO A 123 6.06 -3.78 7.82
N LEU A 124 6.67 -4.32 6.76
CA LEU A 124 8.12 -4.47 6.68
C LEU A 124 8.82 -3.12 6.48
N LEU A 125 8.25 -2.24 5.65
CA LEU A 125 8.76 -0.88 5.46
C LEU A 125 8.73 -0.07 6.77
N GLN A 126 7.64 -0.16 7.52
CA GLN A 126 7.52 0.50 8.83
C GLN A 126 8.49 -0.11 9.85
N THR A 127 8.58 -1.45 9.91
CA THR A 127 9.53 -2.14 10.79
C THR A 127 10.96 -1.72 10.50
N ARG A 128 11.34 -1.61 9.21
CA ARG A 128 12.64 -1.12 8.78
C ARG A 128 12.91 0.31 9.26
N TRP A 129 11.90 1.19 9.18
CA TRP A 129 12.01 2.56 9.70
C TRP A 129 12.26 2.54 11.22
N PHE A 130 11.47 1.78 11.99
CA PHE A 130 11.66 1.66 13.43
C PHE A 130 13.03 1.09 13.82
N LEU A 131 13.53 0.08 13.09
CA LEU A 131 14.87 -0.46 13.33
C LEU A 131 15.96 0.59 13.13
N ARG A 132 15.81 1.50 12.16
CA ARG A 132 16.75 2.61 11.97
C ARG A 132 16.67 3.62 13.11
N GLU A 133 15.47 4.00 13.49
CA GLU A 133 15.23 4.95 14.57
C GLU A 133 15.72 4.45 15.93
N MET A 134 15.70 3.13 16.15
CA MET A 134 16.23 2.49 17.36
C MET A 134 17.73 2.16 17.27
N GLY A 135 18.41 2.43 16.16
CA GLY A 135 19.82 2.05 15.95
C GLY A 135 20.06 0.56 15.74
N CYS A 136 19.01 -0.25 15.55
CA CYS A 136 19.06 -1.70 15.38
C CYS A 136 19.04 -2.16 13.91
N TYR A 137 19.18 -1.25 12.95
CA TYR A 137 19.07 -1.57 11.51
C TYR A 137 20.16 -2.54 11.00
N HIS A 138 21.35 -2.50 11.57
CA HIS A 138 22.48 -3.35 11.15
C HIS A 138 22.46 -4.76 11.77
N THR A 139 21.39 -5.12 12.47
CA THR A 139 21.21 -6.46 13.06
C THR A 139 20.73 -7.47 12.00
N PHE A 140 20.80 -8.76 12.33
CA PHE A 140 20.23 -9.84 11.50
C PHE A 140 18.75 -9.59 11.16
N LEU A 141 17.97 -9.05 12.11
CA LEU A 141 16.58 -8.70 11.88
C LEU A 141 16.41 -7.64 10.77
N GLY A 142 17.30 -6.64 10.72
CA GLY A 142 17.29 -5.64 9.65
C GLY A 142 17.57 -6.23 8.27
N GLU A 143 18.47 -7.23 8.19
CA GLU A 143 18.73 -7.96 6.94
C GLU A 143 17.53 -8.79 6.49
N VAL A 144 16.89 -9.50 7.42
CA VAL A 144 15.68 -10.29 7.18
C VAL A 144 14.54 -9.40 6.66
N VAL A 145 14.31 -8.26 7.31
CA VAL A 145 13.27 -7.29 6.90
C VAL A 145 13.54 -6.76 5.50
N ASP A 146 14.77 -6.34 5.18
CA ASP A 146 15.12 -5.88 3.83
C ASP A 146 14.90 -6.97 2.79
N PHE A 147 15.29 -8.22 3.07
CA PHE A 147 15.10 -9.35 2.15
C PHE A 147 13.61 -9.59 1.85
N PHE A 148 12.79 -9.75 2.89
CA PHE A 148 11.36 -10.00 2.71
C PHE A 148 10.65 -8.82 2.05
N PHE A 149 11.05 -7.59 2.36
CA PHE A 149 10.49 -6.40 1.71
C PHE A 149 10.73 -6.46 0.19
N VAL A 150 11.98 -6.69 -0.23
CA VAL A 150 12.33 -6.77 -1.66
C VAL A 150 11.65 -7.97 -2.34
N PHE A 151 11.64 -9.13 -1.68
CA PHE A 151 11.03 -10.34 -2.21
C PHE A 151 9.52 -10.17 -2.45
N LEU A 152 8.78 -9.71 -1.43
CA LEU A 152 7.33 -9.51 -1.55
C LEU A 152 7.00 -8.38 -2.52
N PHE A 153 7.80 -7.31 -2.57
CA PHE A 153 7.63 -6.25 -3.54
C PHE A 153 7.75 -6.78 -4.97
N LEU A 154 8.78 -7.56 -5.27
CA LEU A 154 8.99 -8.14 -6.60
C LEU A 154 7.90 -9.15 -6.97
N VAL A 155 7.63 -10.12 -6.10
CA VAL A 155 6.71 -11.22 -6.41
C VAL A 155 5.27 -10.75 -6.45
N LEU A 156 4.83 -10.04 -5.40
CA LEU A 156 3.42 -9.68 -5.27
C LEU A 156 3.11 -8.36 -5.98
N ARG A 157 3.81 -7.28 -5.65
CA ARG A 157 3.46 -5.95 -6.16
C ARG A 157 3.74 -5.82 -7.66
N ILE A 158 4.80 -6.46 -8.16
CA ILE A 158 5.18 -6.43 -9.57
C ILE A 158 4.63 -7.64 -10.32
N GLY A 159 4.95 -8.86 -9.88
CA GLY A 159 4.46 -10.08 -10.53
C GLY A 159 2.93 -10.22 -10.49
N VAL A 160 2.37 -10.42 -9.28
CA VAL A 160 0.91 -10.59 -9.12
C VAL A 160 0.15 -9.30 -9.49
N GLY A 161 0.71 -8.13 -9.19
CA GLY A 161 0.16 -6.85 -9.61
C GLY A 161 -0.01 -6.73 -11.13
N ALA A 162 0.95 -7.23 -11.92
CA ALA A 162 0.81 -7.28 -13.38
C ALA A 162 -0.33 -8.18 -13.84
N LEU A 163 -0.51 -9.33 -13.18
CA LEU A 163 -1.60 -10.27 -13.49
C LEU A 163 -2.97 -9.65 -13.21
N ILE A 164 -3.12 -8.97 -12.07
CA ILE A 164 -4.36 -8.26 -11.72
C ILE A 164 -4.63 -7.12 -12.71
N LEU A 165 -3.60 -6.32 -13.05
CA LEU A 165 -3.74 -5.27 -14.06
C LEU A 165 -4.15 -5.84 -15.41
N TYR A 166 -3.53 -6.93 -15.84
CA TYR A 166 -3.86 -7.60 -17.10
C TYR A 166 -5.31 -8.05 -17.12
N ALA A 167 -5.78 -8.72 -16.07
CA ALA A 167 -7.18 -9.14 -15.94
C ALA A 167 -8.15 -7.94 -15.96
N MET A 168 -7.82 -6.87 -15.25
CA MET A 168 -8.61 -5.64 -15.22
C MET A 168 -8.69 -4.96 -16.60
N VAL A 169 -7.57 -4.84 -17.31
CA VAL A 169 -7.50 -4.15 -18.61
C VAL A 169 -8.19 -4.96 -19.71
N THR A 170 -8.10 -6.29 -19.66
CA THR A 170 -8.73 -7.19 -20.63
C THR A 170 -10.22 -7.45 -20.36
N SER A 171 -10.68 -7.33 -19.11
CA SER A 171 -12.10 -7.43 -18.78
C SER A 171 -12.91 -6.32 -19.47
N PRO A 172 -14.09 -6.62 -20.05
CA PRO A 172 -14.96 -5.61 -20.67
C PRO A 172 -15.64 -4.68 -19.65
N ASP A 173 -15.73 -5.10 -18.38
CA ASP A 173 -16.58 -4.43 -17.38
C ASP A 173 -15.96 -3.18 -16.73
N PRO A 174 -14.67 -3.14 -16.35
CA PRO A 174 -14.06 -1.95 -15.76
C PRO A 174 -14.07 -0.76 -16.74
N SER A 175 -14.38 0.43 -16.23
CA SER A 175 -14.39 1.64 -17.04
C SER A 175 -12.99 1.94 -17.61
N TRP A 176 -12.93 2.58 -18.78
CA TRP A 176 -11.66 2.97 -19.40
C TRP A 176 -10.80 3.85 -18.46
N LEU A 177 -11.46 4.68 -17.64
CA LEU A 177 -10.80 5.58 -16.70
C LEU A 177 -10.16 4.79 -15.56
N LEU A 178 -10.84 3.76 -15.03
CA LEU A 178 -10.24 2.84 -14.06
C LEU A 178 -9.05 2.10 -14.65
N LYS A 179 -9.14 1.61 -15.89
CA LYS A 179 -8.02 0.95 -16.58
C LYS A 179 -6.80 1.87 -16.71
N ALA A 180 -7.03 3.13 -17.11
CA ALA A 180 -5.98 4.14 -17.18
C ALA A 180 -5.35 4.42 -15.81
N GLY A 181 -6.18 4.53 -14.76
CA GLY A 181 -5.74 4.69 -13.38
C GLY A 181 -4.92 3.49 -12.87
N GLY A 182 -5.35 2.26 -13.17
CA GLY A 182 -4.63 1.04 -12.84
C GLY A 182 -3.26 0.97 -13.52
N LEU A 183 -3.19 1.33 -14.81
CA LEU A 183 -1.93 1.42 -15.53
C LEU A 183 -1.00 2.48 -14.93
N ALA A 184 -1.53 3.67 -14.61
CA ALA A 184 -0.77 4.73 -13.95
C ALA A 184 -0.22 4.28 -12.60
N MET A 185 -1.03 3.61 -11.77
CA MET A 185 -0.59 3.06 -10.49
C MET A 185 0.49 1.98 -10.65
N TYR A 186 0.39 1.15 -11.70
CA TYR A 186 1.41 0.15 -11.99
C TYR A 186 2.73 0.79 -12.44
N ILE A 187 2.70 1.86 -13.24
CA ILE A 187 3.89 2.66 -13.60
C ILE A 187 4.55 3.23 -12.34
N VAL A 188 3.77 3.71 -11.37
CA VAL A 188 4.30 4.16 -10.08
C VAL A 188 5.01 3.04 -9.32
N SER A 189 4.45 1.83 -9.33
CA SER A 189 5.09 0.65 -8.73
C SER A 189 6.41 0.28 -9.42
N LEU A 190 6.51 0.45 -10.74
CA LEU A 190 7.79 0.32 -11.47
C LEU A 190 8.78 1.42 -11.08
N GLY A 191 8.31 2.66 -10.84
CA GLY A 191 9.13 3.74 -10.30
C GLY A 191 9.78 3.36 -8.96
N PHE A 192 8.98 2.83 -8.03
CA PHE A 192 9.49 2.32 -6.75
C PHE A 192 10.46 1.16 -6.93
N MET A 193 10.21 0.26 -7.89
CA MET A 193 11.15 -0.83 -8.22
C MET A 193 12.53 -0.28 -8.57
N VAL A 194 12.62 0.80 -9.36
CA VAL A 194 13.90 1.42 -9.72
C VAL A 194 14.63 1.92 -8.47
N GLU A 195 13.92 2.54 -7.51
CA GLU A 195 14.51 2.99 -6.25
C GLU A 195 15.02 1.82 -5.39
N ILE A 196 14.27 0.72 -5.36
CA ILE A 196 14.65 -0.52 -4.66
C ILE A 196 15.90 -1.14 -5.29
N CYS A 197 15.96 -1.25 -6.63
CA CYS A 197 17.14 -1.74 -7.34
C CYS A 197 18.39 -0.88 -7.04
N ARG A 198 18.24 0.45 -7.01
CA ARG A 198 19.32 1.36 -6.60
C ARG A 198 19.74 1.13 -5.14
N PHE A 199 18.78 0.90 -4.24
CA PHE A 199 19.06 0.56 -2.85
C PHE A 199 19.85 -0.75 -2.73
N VAL A 200 19.40 -1.83 -3.38
CA VAL A 200 20.08 -3.13 -3.36
C VAL A 200 21.50 -3.02 -3.91
N ARG A 201 21.67 -2.36 -5.06
CA ARG A 201 23.01 -2.14 -5.66
C ARG A 201 23.95 -1.40 -4.70
N ARG A 202 23.48 -0.33 -4.04
CA ARG A 202 24.28 0.40 -3.05
C ARG A 202 24.62 -0.44 -1.84
N LYS A 203 23.72 -1.33 -1.39
CA LYS A 203 23.96 -2.23 -0.25
C LYS A 203 25.00 -3.29 -0.60
N MET A 204 24.97 -3.83 -1.82
CA MET A 204 25.94 -4.82 -2.31
C MET A 204 27.33 -4.23 -2.52
N MET A 205 27.46 -2.98 -2.99
CA MET A 205 28.77 -2.34 -3.18
C MET A 205 29.45 -1.88 -1.88
N LYS A 206 28.71 -1.84 -0.76
CA LYS A 206 29.21 -1.43 0.57
C LYS A 206 29.54 -2.63 1.48
N LYS A 207 29.16 -3.85 1.07
CA LYS A 207 29.61 -5.10 1.69
C LYS A 207 30.85 -5.57 0.94
#